data_AF-A0A1G6UN95-F1
#
_entry.id   AF-A0A1G6UN95-F1
#
_cell.length_a   1.000
_cell.length_b   1.000
_cell.length_c   1.000
_cell.angle_alpha   90.00
_cell.angle_beta   90.00
_cell.angle_gamma   90.00
#
_symmetry.space_group_name_H-M   'P 1'
#
loop_
_entity.id
_entity.type
_entity.pdbx_description
1 polymer ?
#
loop_
_entity_poly.entity_id
_entity_poly.type
_entity_poly.pdbx_seq_one_letter_code
_entity_poly.pdbx_strand_id
1 'polypeptide(L)'
;MMEFDERNMTPLPACREGLGVGGEHQPASDGETNGHTTACVSDEIPSCVPPSASAVPTPNPSLQAGRGAVANGFTLVELMVVILILGLLTTIVIINVLPAQDRAMSQKAKTDIALLEQAVERYRLDMYDYPATGAGLNALVQAPPGLPHPERYPPGGYIKRLPDDPWGNAYHYEAPGKHGPVDIYSLGADGREGGDGQNADIGNWK
;
A
#
# COMPACT_ATOMS: atom_id res chain seq x y z
N MET A 1 -24.43 51.10 29.29
CA MET A 1 -23.67 50.49 30.40
C MET A 1 -23.41 49.05 29.98
N MET A 2 -22.22 48.76 29.43
CA MET A 2 -21.80 47.40 29.07
C MET A 2 -20.88 46.90 30.19
N GLU A 3 -21.34 45.92 30.95
CA GLU A 3 -20.50 45.18 31.90
C GLU A 3 -19.86 44.00 31.15
N PHE A 4 -18.53 44.03 31.04
CA PHE A 4 -17.68 42.93 30.58
C PHE A 4 -17.38 42.03 31.78
N ASP A 5 -17.76 40.74 31.74
CA ASP A 5 -17.41 39.74 32.76
C ASP A 5 -16.10 39.01 32.36
N GLU A 6 -15.02 39.30 33.09
CA GLU A 6 -13.67 38.75 32.96
C GLU A 6 -13.50 37.36 33.61
N ARG A 7 -14.27 36.36 33.18
CA ARG A 7 -14.18 35.01 33.78
C ARG A 7 -14.13 33.87 32.78
N ASN A 8 -13.08 33.79 31.95
CA ASN A 8 -12.58 32.50 31.46
C ASN A 8 -11.18 32.55 30.83
N MET A 9 -10.14 32.87 31.61
CA MET A 9 -8.75 32.62 31.22
C MET A 9 -8.22 31.44 32.02
N THR A 10 -8.22 30.27 31.39
CA THR A 10 -7.53 29.07 31.88
C THR A 10 -6.02 29.20 31.63
N PRO A 11 -5.17 29.00 32.66
CA PRO A 11 -3.73 29.06 32.50
C PRO A 11 -3.16 27.77 31.87
N LEU A 12 -2.20 27.91 30.97
CA LEU A 12 -1.40 26.83 30.39
C LEU A 12 -0.52 26.15 31.47
N PRO A 13 -0.31 24.82 31.42
CA PRO A 13 0.50 24.13 32.42
C PRO A 13 2.00 24.41 32.24
N ALA A 14 2.64 24.72 33.37
CA ALA A 14 4.08 24.92 33.51
C ALA A 14 4.88 23.63 33.26
N CYS A 15 5.98 23.75 32.51
CA CYS A 15 7.00 22.71 32.37
C CYS A 15 7.63 22.41 33.74
N ARG A 16 7.54 21.15 34.18
CA ARG A 16 8.11 20.66 35.44
C ARG A 16 9.49 20.08 35.19
N GLU A 17 10.51 20.74 35.73
CA GLU A 17 11.85 20.18 35.92
C GLU A 17 11.84 19.15 37.05
N GLY A 18 12.58 18.05 36.86
CA GLY A 18 12.76 17.00 37.86
C GLY A 18 14.11 16.31 37.70
N LEU A 19 15.12 16.84 38.39
CA LEU A 19 16.43 16.25 38.64
C LEU A 19 16.34 15.02 39.56
N GLY A 20 17.10 13.95 39.23
CA GLY A 20 17.92 13.07 40.11
C GLY A 20 17.26 12.32 41.29
N VAL A 21 17.77 11.25 41.90
CA VAL A 21 19.10 10.60 41.98
C VAL A 21 18.90 9.22 42.67
N GLY A 22 19.71 8.20 42.34
CA GLY A 22 20.16 7.09 43.21
C GLY A 22 19.18 5.92 43.45
N GLY A 23 19.57 4.65 43.56
CA GLY A 23 20.86 3.96 43.71
C GLY A 23 20.61 2.56 44.33
N GLU A 24 21.58 1.65 44.18
CA GLU A 24 21.76 0.28 44.79
C GLU A 24 21.21 -0.93 43.98
N HIS A 25 22.07 -1.78 43.35
CA HIS A 25 22.90 -2.92 43.85
C HIS A 25 22.03 -4.12 44.34
N GLN A 26 22.14 -5.40 43.92
CA GLN A 26 23.24 -6.28 43.43
C GLN A 26 22.65 -7.70 43.03
N PRO A 27 23.42 -8.82 42.85
CA PRO A 27 24.30 -9.27 41.75
C PRO A 27 23.87 -10.58 41.00
N ALA A 28 24.62 -10.86 39.92
CA ALA A 28 25.18 -12.14 39.43
C ALA A 28 24.30 -13.35 39.06
N SER A 29 24.37 -13.73 37.79
CA SER A 29 24.66 -15.12 37.37
C SER A 29 25.21 -15.16 35.95
N ASP A 30 26.26 -15.96 35.80
CA ASP A 30 27.19 -16.07 34.68
C ASP A 30 26.60 -16.69 33.41
N GLY A 31 27.17 -16.38 32.25
CA GLY A 31 26.70 -16.91 30.96
C GLY A 31 27.47 -16.41 29.74
N GLU A 32 28.78 -16.57 29.76
CA GLU A 32 29.68 -16.90 28.65
C GLU A 32 29.29 -16.52 27.20
N THR A 33 29.96 -15.47 26.70
CA THR A 33 30.63 -15.32 25.40
C THR A 33 30.01 -15.92 24.12
N ASN A 34 29.79 -15.07 23.12
CA ASN A 34 30.65 -15.08 21.92
C ASN A 34 30.48 -13.79 21.10
N GLY A 35 31.62 -13.22 20.74
CA GLY A 35 31.76 -11.87 20.24
C GLY A 35 31.20 -11.62 18.84
N HIS A 36 30.69 -10.41 18.67
CA HIS A 36 30.79 -9.69 17.41
C HIS A 36 31.35 -8.30 17.72
N THR A 37 32.67 -8.25 17.74
CA THR A 37 33.44 -7.04 17.49
C THR A 37 33.21 -6.64 16.05
N THR A 38 32.83 -5.38 15.80
CA THR A 38 33.18 -4.49 14.66
C THR A 38 32.20 -3.32 14.73
N ALA A 39 32.54 -2.29 15.49
CA ALA A 39 33.24 -1.09 15.03
C ALA A 39 32.30 -0.06 14.38
N CYS A 40 32.29 1.11 15.00
CA CYS A 40 31.70 2.35 14.53
C CYS A 40 32.27 2.74 13.17
N VAL A 41 31.42 3.19 12.25
CA VAL A 41 31.80 4.15 11.22
C VAL A 41 30.70 5.20 11.13
N SER A 42 30.91 6.28 11.88
CA SER A 42 30.53 7.61 11.45
C SER A 42 31.56 7.99 10.39
N ASP A 43 31.15 8.08 9.13
CA ASP A 43 31.97 8.75 8.12
C ASP A 43 31.11 9.79 7.41
N GLU A 44 31.62 11.00 7.54
CA GLU A 44 31.19 12.22 6.91
C GLU A 44 31.12 12.04 5.39
N ILE A 45 30.03 12.50 4.78
CA ILE A 45 29.97 12.68 3.32
C ILE A 45 30.93 13.84 2.99
N PRO A 46 32.05 13.62 2.28
CA PRO A 46 32.90 14.71 1.85
C PRO A 46 32.27 15.35 0.62
N SER A 47 32.01 16.66 0.73
CA SER A 47 31.65 17.55 -0.36
C SER A 47 32.74 17.52 -1.44
N CYS A 48 32.47 16.86 -2.57
CA CYS A 48 33.33 16.90 -3.75
C CYS A 48 33.24 18.30 -4.39
N VAL A 49 34.16 19.18 -3.98
CA VAL A 49 34.48 20.41 -4.71
C VAL A 49 35.21 20.02 -6.00
N PRO A 50 34.71 20.38 -7.20
CA PRO A 50 35.43 20.09 -8.43
C PRO A 50 36.71 20.95 -8.51
N PRO A 51 37.86 20.39 -8.93
CA PRO A 51 39.07 21.17 -9.13
C PRO A 51 38.90 22.18 -10.27
N SER A 52 39.42 23.38 -10.03
CA SER A 52 39.45 24.51 -10.95
C SER A 52 40.12 24.18 -12.27
N ALA A 53 39.43 24.58 -13.33
CA ALA A 53 39.89 24.92 -14.67
C ALA A 53 41.41 24.93 -14.89
N SER A 54 41.93 23.88 -15.52
CA SER A 54 43.14 23.97 -16.33
C SER A 54 42.74 24.21 -17.77
N ALA A 55 43.24 25.31 -18.32
CA ALA A 55 42.99 25.80 -19.66
C ALA A 55 43.32 24.72 -20.71
N VAL A 56 42.29 24.32 -21.47
CA VAL A 56 42.45 23.50 -22.67
C VAL A 56 42.89 24.41 -23.82
N PRO A 57 43.99 24.12 -24.53
CA PRO A 57 44.37 24.85 -25.72
C PRO A 57 43.29 24.68 -26.81
N THR A 58 42.84 25.79 -27.37
CA THR A 58 41.92 25.84 -28.50
C THR A 58 42.56 25.17 -29.73
N PRO A 59 41.89 24.21 -30.39
CA PRO A 59 42.37 23.71 -31.67
C PRO A 59 42.24 24.81 -32.74
N ASN A 60 43.34 25.09 -33.43
CA ASN A 60 43.39 25.93 -34.64
C ASN A 60 42.41 25.40 -35.70
N PRO A 61 41.51 26.24 -36.25
CA PRO A 61 40.66 25.85 -37.37
C PRO A 61 41.45 26.06 -38.68
N SER A 62 42.41 25.17 -38.95
CA SER A 62 43.09 25.14 -40.25
C SER A 62 42.83 23.82 -40.97
N LEU A 63 41.82 23.87 -41.84
CA LEU A 63 41.76 23.15 -43.12
C LEU A 63 41.88 21.62 -43.05
N GLN A 64 40.72 20.95 -43.03
CA GLN A 64 40.50 19.68 -43.71
C GLN A 64 39.02 19.67 -44.13
N ALA A 65 38.73 20.25 -45.30
CA ALA A 65 38.53 19.48 -46.52
C ALA A 65 37.43 18.44 -46.33
N GLY A 66 36.21 18.78 -46.76
CA GLY A 66 35.04 17.92 -46.70
C GLY A 66 35.32 16.58 -47.35
N ARG A 67 35.53 15.55 -46.52
CA ARG A 67 35.09 14.21 -46.89
C ARG A 67 33.58 14.30 -46.90
N GLY A 68 33.00 14.41 -48.09
CA GLY A 68 31.57 14.29 -48.27
C GLY A 68 31.11 13.08 -47.48
N ALA A 69 30.26 13.31 -46.49
CA ALA A 69 29.53 12.23 -45.86
C ALA A 69 28.82 11.54 -47.01
N VAL A 70 29.29 10.36 -47.39
CA VAL A 70 28.62 9.54 -48.39
C VAL A 70 27.26 9.29 -47.77
N ALA A 71 26.25 10.02 -48.25
CA ALA A 71 24.88 9.81 -47.88
C ALA A 71 24.51 8.44 -48.42
N ASN A 72 24.76 7.40 -47.62
CA ASN A 72 24.33 6.05 -47.89
C ASN A 72 22.80 6.07 -47.78
N GLY A 73 22.15 6.24 -48.94
CA GLY A 73 20.70 6.16 -49.04
C GLY A 73 20.25 4.76 -48.68
N PHE A 74 19.22 4.67 -47.84
CA PHE A 74 18.52 3.41 -47.57
C PHE A 74 18.01 2.81 -48.88
N THR A 75 18.20 1.50 -49.04
CA THR A 75 17.65 0.80 -50.21
C THR A 75 16.16 0.57 -50.03
N LEU A 76 15.39 0.60 -51.13
CA LEU A 76 13.94 0.31 -51.09
C LEU A 76 13.67 -1.09 -50.53
N VAL A 77 14.54 -2.06 -50.86
CA VAL A 77 14.45 -3.45 -50.40
C VAL A 77 14.59 -3.56 -48.88
N GLU A 78 15.47 -2.77 -48.28
CA GLU A 78 15.67 -2.74 -46.82
C GLU A 78 14.40 -2.31 -46.09
N LEU A 79 13.67 -1.32 -46.62
CA LEU A 79 12.39 -0.90 -46.06
C LEU A 79 11.29 -1.96 -46.30
N MET A 80 11.28 -2.63 -47.46
CA MET A 80 10.32 -3.70 -47.74
C MET A 80 10.45 -4.88 -46.76
N VAL A 81 11.66 -5.31 -46.45
CA VAL A 81 11.89 -6.40 -45.50
C VAL A 81 11.46 -6.01 -44.08
N VAL A 82 11.71 -4.76 -43.67
CA VAL A 82 11.29 -4.25 -42.36
C VAL A 82 9.77 -4.25 -42.22
N ILE A 83 9.04 -3.71 -43.19
CA ILE A 83 7.56 -3.67 -43.12
C ILE A 83 6.95 -5.07 -43.21
N LEU A 84 7.59 -6.01 -43.91
CA LEU A 84 7.18 -7.41 -43.96
C LEU A 84 7.28 -8.06 -42.57
N ILE A 85 8.43 -7.93 -41.92
CA ILE A 85 8.65 -8.50 -40.58
C ILE A 85 7.73 -7.82 -39.55
N LEU A 86 7.56 -6.50 -39.63
CA LEU A 86 6.59 -5.79 -38.78
C LEU A 86 5.16 -6.28 -39.02
N GLY A 87 4.75 -6.50 -40.27
CA GLY A 87 3.43 -7.07 -40.60
C GLY A 87 3.20 -8.45 -39.98
N LEU A 88 4.20 -9.34 -40.06
CA LEU A 88 4.13 -10.69 -39.48
C LEU A 88 4.07 -10.67 -37.94
N LEU A 89 4.91 -9.85 -37.31
CA LEU A 89 4.95 -9.75 -35.83
C LEU A 89 3.71 -9.08 -35.26
N THR A 90 3.15 -8.07 -35.94
CA THR A 90 1.97 -7.32 -35.47
C THR A 90 0.75 -8.24 -35.30
N THR A 91 0.64 -9.31 -36.09
CA THR A 91 -0.47 -10.28 -35.97
C THR A 91 -0.44 -11.06 -34.65
N ILE A 92 0.73 -11.29 -34.05
CA ILE A 92 0.89 -12.22 -32.91
C ILE A 92 0.78 -11.52 -31.55
N VAL A 93 1.18 -10.25 -31.45
CA VAL A 93 1.41 -9.57 -30.17
C VAL A 93 0.11 -9.20 -29.40
N ILE A 94 -1.07 -9.27 -30.03
CA ILE A 94 -2.29 -8.62 -29.50
C ILE A 94 -3.02 -9.42 -28.39
N ILE A 95 -2.87 -10.74 -28.25
CA ILE A 95 -4.01 -11.54 -27.73
C ILE A 95 -3.99 -11.92 -26.23
N ASN A 96 -2.89 -11.80 -25.46
CA ASN A 96 -2.76 -12.65 -24.25
C ASN A 96 -2.70 -12.01 -22.85
N VAL A 97 -2.88 -10.69 -22.67
CA VAL A 97 -2.70 -10.07 -21.32
C VAL A 97 -4.01 -9.93 -20.54
N LEU A 98 -5.12 -9.65 -21.21
CA LEU A 98 -6.41 -9.35 -20.56
C LEU A 98 -6.97 -10.47 -19.67
N PRO A 99 -7.03 -11.76 -20.10
CA PRO A 99 -7.68 -12.79 -19.28
C PRO A 99 -6.90 -13.17 -18.02
N ALA A 100 -5.60 -12.87 -17.95
CA ALA A 100 -4.80 -13.11 -16.76
C ALA A 100 -5.11 -12.10 -15.64
N GLN A 101 -5.31 -10.84 -16.02
CA GLN A 101 -5.69 -9.78 -15.07
C GLN A 101 -7.07 -10.06 -14.46
N ASP A 102 -8.06 -10.42 -15.27
CA ASP A 102 -9.43 -10.68 -14.81
C ASP A 102 -9.50 -11.81 -13.79
N ARG A 103 -8.74 -12.89 -14.02
CA ARG A 103 -8.61 -14.00 -13.08
C ARG A 103 -7.90 -13.57 -11.80
N ALA A 104 -6.87 -12.74 -11.91
CA ALA A 104 -6.15 -12.24 -10.74
C ALA A 104 -7.02 -11.31 -9.88
N MET A 105 -7.81 -10.44 -10.51
CA MET A 105 -8.77 -9.56 -9.83
C MET A 105 -9.83 -10.38 -9.10
N SER A 106 -10.52 -11.29 -9.79
CA SER A 106 -11.55 -12.14 -9.16
C SER A 106 -10.97 -13.02 -8.04
N GLN A 107 -9.77 -13.57 -8.22
CA GLN A 107 -9.09 -14.33 -7.16
C GLN A 107 -8.72 -13.48 -5.96
N LYS A 108 -8.23 -12.24 -6.17
CA LYS A 108 -7.96 -11.29 -5.10
C LYS A 108 -9.25 -11.01 -4.31
N ALA A 109 -10.36 -10.74 -4.99
CA ALA A 109 -11.64 -10.49 -4.33
C ALA A 109 -12.05 -11.65 -3.42
N LYS A 110 -11.92 -12.90 -3.90
CA LYS A 110 -12.21 -14.10 -3.10
C LYS A 110 -11.31 -14.23 -1.88
N THR A 111 -10.01 -13.95 -2.03
CA THR A 111 -9.06 -13.99 -0.92
C THR A 111 -9.38 -12.93 0.13
N ASP A 112 -9.72 -11.72 -0.30
CA ASP A 112 -10.08 -10.62 0.61
C ASP A 112 -11.41 -10.92 1.33
N ILE A 113 -12.41 -11.48 0.64
CA ILE A 113 -13.68 -11.92 1.25
C ILE A 113 -13.43 -13.01 2.31
N ALA A 114 -12.59 -14.01 2.02
CA ALA A 114 -12.25 -15.06 2.98
C ALA A 114 -11.55 -14.49 4.23
N LEU A 115 -10.68 -13.50 4.06
CA LEU A 115 -10.03 -12.80 5.19
C LEU A 115 -11.06 -12.03 6.04
N LEU A 116 -11.99 -11.34 5.40
CA LEU A 116 -13.05 -10.60 6.08
C LEU A 116 -14.00 -11.55 6.82
N GLU A 117 -14.39 -12.66 6.20
CA GLU A 117 -15.21 -13.70 6.82
C GLU A 117 -14.55 -14.29 8.06
N GLN A 118 -13.25 -14.59 8.00
CA GLN A 118 -12.49 -15.03 9.17
C GLN A 118 -12.47 -13.99 10.29
N ALA A 119 -12.33 -12.71 9.96
CA ALA A 119 -12.36 -11.62 10.93
C ALA A 119 -13.75 -11.45 11.56
N VAL A 120 -14.82 -11.57 10.78
CA VAL A 120 -16.21 -11.53 11.25
C VAL A 120 -16.52 -12.73 12.15
N GLU A 121 -16.06 -13.93 11.81
CA GLU A 121 -16.27 -15.10 12.66
C GLU A 121 -15.50 -14.97 13.97
N ARG A 122 -14.28 -14.43 13.94
CA ARG A 122 -13.54 -14.12 15.17
C ARG A 122 -14.25 -13.08 16.02
N TYR A 123 -14.84 -12.04 15.41
CA TYR A 123 -15.68 -11.08 16.12
C TYR A 123 -16.82 -11.79 16.85
N ARG A 124 -17.51 -12.71 16.17
CA ARG A 124 -18.59 -13.49 16.78
C ARG A 124 -18.11 -14.35 17.93
N LEU A 125 -16.95 -14.97 17.84
CA LEU A 125 -16.42 -15.81 18.93
C LEU A 125 -16.19 -15.00 20.22
N ASP A 126 -15.72 -13.75 20.10
CA ASP A 126 -15.42 -12.90 21.24
C ASP A 126 -16.65 -12.13 21.76
N MET A 127 -17.47 -11.59 20.83
CA MET A 127 -18.66 -10.77 21.13
C MET A 127 -19.95 -11.58 21.28
N TYR A 128 -19.92 -12.88 20.97
CA TYR A 128 -21.07 -13.80 20.87
C TYR A 128 -22.13 -13.46 19.80
N ASP A 129 -21.94 -12.39 19.04
CA ASP A 129 -22.85 -11.96 17.99
C ASP A 129 -22.08 -11.40 16.79
N TYR A 130 -22.70 -11.36 15.62
CA TYR A 130 -22.12 -10.74 14.43
C TYR A 130 -22.22 -9.21 14.51
N PRO A 131 -21.34 -8.47 13.82
CA PRO A 131 -21.49 -7.04 13.66
C PRO A 131 -22.87 -6.67 13.08
N ALA A 132 -23.53 -5.66 13.62
CA ALA A 132 -24.77 -5.17 13.04
C ALA A 132 -24.50 -4.55 11.65
N THR A 133 -25.42 -4.71 10.70
CA THR A 133 -25.29 -4.14 9.34
C THR A 133 -25.03 -2.62 9.36
N GLY A 134 -25.56 -1.89 10.35
CA GLY A 134 -25.29 -0.45 10.51
C GLY A 134 -23.85 -0.10 10.90
N ALA A 135 -23.16 -0.99 11.61
CA ALA A 135 -21.72 -0.83 11.88
C ALA A 135 -20.87 -1.39 10.73
N GLY A 136 -21.36 -2.45 10.08
CA GLY A 136 -20.73 -3.08 8.93
C GLY A 136 -19.33 -3.63 9.23
N LEU A 137 -18.50 -3.72 8.17
CA LEU A 137 -17.11 -4.18 8.28
C LEU A 137 -16.22 -3.25 9.11
N ASN A 138 -16.62 -1.98 9.33
CA ASN A 138 -15.85 -1.06 10.18
C ASN A 138 -15.75 -1.54 11.63
N ALA A 139 -16.71 -2.36 12.10
CA ALA A 139 -16.65 -3.00 13.42
C ALA A 139 -15.43 -3.91 13.59
N LEU A 140 -14.82 -4.36 12.49
CA LEU A 140 -13.62 -5.19 12.50
C LEU A 140 -12.33 -4.39 12.75
N VAL A 141 -12.33 -3.09 12.53
CA VAL A 141 -11.15 -2.23 12.74
C VAL A 141 -11.28 -1.43 14.04
N GLN A 142 -12.49 -0.95 14.34
CA GLN A 142 -12.76 -0.18 15.55
C GLN A 142 -14.03 -0.70 16.22
N ALA A 143 -14.02 -0.64 17.55
CA ALA A 143 -15.18 -1.00 18.37
C ALA A 143 -16.38 -0.11 18.00
N PRO A 144 -17.53 -0.68 17.58
CA PRO A 144 -18.73 0.11 17.33
C PRO A 144 -19.26 0.76 18.61
N PRO A 145 -19.89 1.95 18.52
CA PRO A 145 -20.51 2.59 19.66
C PRO A 145 -21.70 1.76 20.15
N GLY A 146 -21.88 1.69 21.46
CA GLY A 146 -23.02 0.97 22.07
C GLY A 146 -22.84 -0.54 22.21
N LEU A 147 -21.61 -1.06 22.13
CA LEU A 147 -21.31 -2.44 22.48
C LEU A 147 -21.74 -2.74 23.92
N PRO A 148 -22.40 -3.88 24.18
CA PRO A 148 -22.82 -4.26 25.53
C PRO A 148 -21.64 -4.61 26.44
N HIS A 149 -20.54 -5.14 25.87
CA HIS A 149 -19.33 -5.58 26.59
C HIS A 149 -18.06 -5.12 25.86
N PRO A 150 -17.74 -3.81 25.89
CA PRO A 150 -16.59 -3.25 25.17
C PRO A 150 -15.24 -3.80 25.64
N GLU A 151 -15.13 -4.27 26.87
CA GLU A 151 -13.91 -4.85 27.46
C GLU A 151 -13.44 -6.13 26.77
N ARG A 152 -14.34 -6.82 26.06
CA ARG A 152 -14.00 -8.03 25.30
C ARG A 152 -13.37 -7.73 23.95
N TYR A 153 -13.55 -6.50 23.45
CA TYR A 153 -13.08 -6.13 22.12
C TYR A 153 -11.54 -6.03 22.15
N PRO A 154 -10.83 -6.75 21.26
CA PRO A 154 -9.38 -6.78 21.29
C PRO A 154 -8.79 -5.38 20.99
N PRO A 155 -7.75 -4.95 21.72
CA PRO A 155 -7.06 -3.71 21.40
C PRO A 155 -6.40 -3.84 20.02
N GLY A 156 -6.84 -3.02 19.06
CA GLY A 156 -6.37 -3.06 17.66
C GLY A 156 -7.32 -3.76 16.67
N GLY A 157 -8.48 -4.24 17.13
CA GLY A 157 -9.51 -4.82 16.26
C GLY A 157 -9.18 -6.23 15.75
N TYR A 158 -10.00 -6.69 14.82
CA TYR A 158 -9.93 -8.02 14.19
C TYR A 158 -9.12 -8.01 12.88
N ILE A 159 -9.06 -6.85 12.22
CA ILE A 159 -8.26 -6.63 11.02
C ILE A 159 -7.54 -5.28 11.09
N LYS A 160 -6.32 -5.22 10.55
CA LYS A 160 -5.50 -3.99 10.59
C LYS A 160 -6.09 -2.85 9.78
N ARG A 161 -6.71 -3.17 8.64
CA ARG A 161 -7.36 -2.23 7.73
C ARG A 161 -8.39 -2.98 6.88
N LEU A 162 -9.43 -2.29 6.46
CA LEU A 162 -10.32 -2.82 5.43
C LEU A 162 -9.59 -2.80 4.08
N PRO A 163 -9.54 -3.92 3.35
CA PRO A 163 -9.17 -3.90 1.95
C PRO A 163 -10.30 -3.29 1.11
N ASP A 164 -9.93 -2.58 0.06
CA ASP A 164 -10.84 -2.28 -1.04
C ASP A 164 -10.81 -3.46 -2.02
N ASP A 165 -11.92 -3.67 -2.71
CA ASP A 165 -12.02 -4.68 -3.74
C ASP A 165 -11.06 -4.38 -4.92
N PRO A 166 -10.85 -5.33 -5.85
CA PRO A 166 -9.92 -5.14 -6.97
C PRO A 166 -10.25 -3.97 -7.90
N TRP A 167 -11.49 -3.46 -7.86
CA TRP A 167 -11.98 -2.35 -8.66
C TRP A 167 -12.02 -1.02 -7.89
N GLY A 168 -11.61 -1.03 -6.62
CA GLY A 168 -11.49 0.15 -5.76
C GLY A 168 -12.77 0.50 -4.99
N ASN A 169 -13.74 -0.41 -4.93
CA ASN A 169 -14.95 -0.24 -4.15
C ASN A 169 -14.82 -0.91 -2.76
N ALA A 170 -15.56 -0.41 -1.79
CA ALA A 170 -15.64 -1.07 -0.48
C ALA A 170 -16.47 -2.37 -0.58
N TYR A 171 -16.09 -3.38 0.22
CA TYR A 171 -16.89 -4.60 0.35
C TYR A 171 -18.23 -4.32 1.03
N HIS A 172 -19.25 -5.03 0.57
CA HIS A 172 -20.58 -5.03 1.15
C HIS A 172 -20.69 -6.09 2.25
N TYR A 173 -21.51 -5.78 3.26
CA TYR A 173 -21.75 -6.65 4.40
C TYR A 173 -23.20 -6.59 4.82
N GLU A 174 -23.83 -7.75 5.00
CA GLU A 174 -25.19 -7.88 5.51
C GLU A 174 -25.27 -8.96 6.60
N ALA A 175 -25.91 -8.61 7.72
CA ALA A 175 -26.26 -9.51 8.81
C ALA A 175 -27.68 -9.21 9.34
N PRO A 176 -28.61 -10.17 9.31
CA PRO A 176 -28.48 -11.52 8.75
C PRO A 176 -28.29 -11.49 7.22
N GLY A 177 -27.44 -12.38 6.71
CA GLY A 177 -27.22 -12.54 5.26
C GLY A 177 -28.42 -13.17 4.55
N LYS A 178 -28.48 -13.02 3.22
CA LYS A 178 -29.48 -13.68 2.36
C LYS A 178 -29.07 -15.13 2.06
N HIS A 179 -27.76 -15.41 2.00
CA HIS A 179 -27.22 -16.72 1.63
C HIS A 179 -26.64 -17.51 2.81
N GLY A 180 -26.46 -16.85 3.96
CA GLY A 180 -25.95 -17.47 5.17
C GLY A 180 -26.15 -16.59 6.41
N PRO A 181 -25.43 -16.86 7.51
CA PRO A 181 -25.47 -16.03 8.71
C PRO A 181 -25.05 -14.58 8.43
N VAL A 182 -24.05 -14.43 7.57
CA VAL A 182 -23.52 -13.15 7.08
C VAL A 182 -23.22 -13.28 5.60
N ASP A 183 -23.49 -12.22 4.85
CA ASP A 183 -23.10 -12.10 3.45
C ASP A 183 -22.00 -11.03 3.33
N ILE A 184 -20.87 -11.40 2.73
CA ILE A 184 -19.76 -10.48 2.41
C ILE A 184 -19.49 -10.59 0.92
N TYR A 185 -19.56 -9.47 0.20
CA TYR A 185 -19.47 -9.48 -1.27
C TYR A 185 -18.95 -8.19 -1.91
N SER A 186 -18.51 -8.32 -3.15
CA SER A 186 -18.20 -7.23 -4.08
C SER A 186 -19.12 -7.36 -5.30
N LEU A 187 -19.62 -6.21 -5.77
CA LEU A 187 -20.50 -6.08 -6.94
C LEU A 187 -19.72 -6.07 -8.28
N GLY A 188 -18.44 -6.47 -8.28
CA GLY A 188 -17.63 -6.49 -9.48
C GLY A 188 -17.28 -5.11 -10.03
N ALA A 189 -16.86 -5.08 -11.30
CA ALA A 189 -16.35 -3.88 -11.96
C ALA A 189 -17.41 -2.81 -12.25
N ASP A 190 -18.68 -3.19 -12.39
CA ASP A 190 -19.78 -2.26 -12.71
C ASP A 190 -20.48 -1.71 -11.46
N GLY A 191 -20.21 -2.28 -10.28
CA GLY A 191 -20.75 -1.86 -9.00
C GLY A 191 -22.26 -2.08 -8.89
N ARG A 192 -22.80 -3.08 -9.60
CA ARG A 192 -24.24 -3.40 -9.61
C ARG A 192 -24.46 -4.88 -9.32
N GLU A 193 -25.62 -5.19 -8.74
CA GLU A 193 -26.01 -6.59 -8.55
C GLU A 193 -26.14 -7.31 -9.90
N GLY A 194 -25.59 -8.52 -9.98
CA GLY A 194 -25.63 -9.41 -11.12
C GLY A 194 -24.32 -9.40 -11.92
N GLY A 195 -24.46 -9.25 -13.24
CA GLY A 195 -23.33 -9.20 -14.17
C GLY A 195 -22.67 -10.54 -14.49
N ASP A 196 -21.75 -10.49 -15.46
CA ASP A 196 -20.96 -11.63 -15.94
C ASP A 196 -19.47 -11.23 -16.03
N GLY A 197 -18.58 -12.22 -15.95
CA GLY A 197 -17.13 -11.99 -16.07
C GLY A 197 -16.59 -11.10 -14.96
N GLN A 198 -16.05 -9.93 -15.31
CA GLN A 198 -15.55 -8.95 -14.34
C GLN A 198 -16.65 -8.19 -13.60
N ASN A 199 -17.87 -8.18 -14.16
CA ASN A 199 -19.03 -7.54 -13.55
C ASN A 199 -19.80 -8.51 -12.64
N ALA A 200 -19.37 -9.77 -12.55
CA ALA A 200 -20.08 -10.76 -11.76
C ALA A 200 -19.90 -10.49 -10.26
N ASP A 201 -20.99 -10.56 -9.51
CA ASP A 201 -20.95 -10.55 -8.04
C ASP A 201 -20.08 -11.68 -7.49
N ILE A 202 -19.15 -11.32 -6.61
CA ILE A 202 -18.29 -12.25 -5.87
C ILE A 202 -18.63 -12.13 -4.39
N GLY A 203 -19.13 -13.20 -3.78
CA GLY A 203 -19.50 -13.23 -2.38
C GLY A 203 -19.11 -14.55 -1.71
N ASN A 204 -19.16 -14.60 -0.38
CA ASN A 204 -18.78 -15.78 0.42
C ASN A 204 -19.65 -17.03 0.16
N TRP A 205 -20.77 -16.90 -0.54
CA TRP A 205 -21.66 -18.00 -0.91
C TRP A 205 -21.28 -18.73 -2.21
N LYS A 206 -20.25 -18.30 -2.94
CA LYS A 206 -19.80 -18.89 -4.22
C LYS A 206 -18.30 -19.22 -4.22
#